data_AF-A0A3M1QDU6-F1
#
_entry.id   AF-A0A3M1QDU6-F1
#
_cell.length_a   1.000
_cell.length_b   1.000
_cell.length_c   1.000
_cell.angle_alpha   90.00
_cell.angle_beta   90.00
_cell.angle_gamma   90.00
#
_symmetry.space_group_name_H-M   'P 1'
#
loop_
_entity.id
_entity.type
_entity.pdbx_description
1 polymer ?
#
loop_
_entity_poly.entity_id
_entity_poly.type
_entity_poly.pdbx_seq_one_letter_code
_entity_poly.pdbx_strand_id
1 'polypeptide(L)'
;MPDELEPIPGDEARVILREAIRERLGDDWQQVEDGWEVVSQTDYRARLTKGGTNLDFYVDLVGEVTVEEKPVSPGQDVGRLIAWMLLLLALTITFLFARAVGWL
;
A
#
# COMPACT_ATOMS: atom_id res chain seq x y z
N MET A 1 37.63 9.47 17.32
CA MET A 1 36.85 8.21 17.44
C MET A 1 35.55 8.50 16.72
N PRO A 2 35.07 7.67 15.80
CA PRO A 2 33.73 7.90 15.24
C PRO A 2 32.75 7.87 16.41
N ASP A 3 31.88 8.86 16.53
CA ASP A 3 30.83 8.87 17.52
C ASP A 3 29.97 7.61 17.29
N GLU A 4 30.03 6.65 18.21
CA GLU A 4 29.14 5.50 18.23
C GLU A 4 27.75 6.03 18.58
N LEU A 5 26.96 6.34 17.55
CA LEU A 5 25.56 6.69 17.72
C LEU A 5 24.81 5.46 18.25
N GLU A 6 24.24 5.59 19.45
CA GLU A 6 23.39 4.55 20.03
C GLU A 6 22.08 4.52 19.23
N PRO A 7 21.74 3.38 18.60
CA PRO A 7 20.54 3.30 17.78
C PRO A 7 19.30 3.43 18.66
N ILE A 8 18.31 4.19 18.21
CA ILE A 8 17.02 4.29 18.90
C ILE A 8 16.38 2.90 18.99
N PRO A 9 15.67 2.58 20.07
CA PRO A 9 14.95 1.33 20.19
C PRO A 9 13.69 1.34 19.31
N GLY A 10 13.23 0.15 18.90
CA GLY A 10 12.14 0.02 17.93
C GLY A 10 10.79 0.58 18.41
N ASP A 11 10.54 0.59 19.72
CA ASP A 11 9.37 1.24 20.31
C ASP A 11 9.39 2.76 20.19
N GLU A 12 10.56 3.38 20.35
CA GLU A 12 10.75 4.81 20.12
C GLU A 12 10.58 5.15 18.63
N ALA A 13 11.20 4.36 17.75
CA ALA A 13 11.02 4.50 16.30
C ALA A 13 9.54 4.44 15.88
N ARG A 14 8.75 3.52 16.44
CA ARG A 14 7.30 3.43 16.18
C ARG A 14 6.53 4.66 16.63
N VAL A 15 6.94 5.32 17.71
CA VAL A 15 6.31 6.56 18.17
C VAL A 15 6.60 7.68 17.18
N ILE A 16 7.87 7.90 16.84
CA ILE A 16 8.32 8.89 15.86
C ILE A 16 7.58 8.71 14.53
N LEU A 17 7.48 7.46 14.06
CA LEU A 17 6.85 7.15 12.78
C LEU A 17 5.34 7.46 12.79
N ARG A 18 4.64 7.18 13.90
CA ARG A 18 3.21 7.53 14.04
C ARG A 18 2.99 9.03 14.12
N GLU A 19 3.88 9.75 14.79
CA GLU A 19 3.83 11.21 14.87
C GLU A 19 4.06 11.83 13.50
N ALA A 20 5.05 11.36 12.75
CA ALA A 20 5.31 11.84 11.39
C ALA A 20 4.15 11.55 10.43
N ILE A 21 3.50 10.38 10.54
CA ILE A 21 2.30 10.08 9.75
C ILE A 21 1.18 11.07 10.08
N ARG A 22 0.91 11.29 11.37
CA ARG A 22 -0.12 12.24 11.82
C ARG A 22 0.19 13.67 11.36
N GLU A 23 1.45 14.10 11.47
CA GLU A 23 1.88 15.43 11.02
C GLU A 23 1.67 15.60 9.50
N ARG A 24 1.99 14.56 8.73
CA ARG A 24 1.91 14.61 7.26
C ARG A 24 0.50 14.49 6.71
N LEU A 25 -0.38 13.74 7.39
CA LEU A 25 -1.71 13.35 6.88
C LEU A 25 -2.90 13.86 7.71
N GLY A 26 -2.66 14.42 8.89
CA GLY A 26 -3.69 14.82 9.85
C GLY A 26 -4.17 13.67 10.74
N ASP A 27 -5.01 13.97 11.73
CA ASP A 27 -5.50 12.97 12.71
C ASP A 27 -6.44 11.92 12.10
N ASP A 28 -7.26 12.33 11.14
CA ASP A 28 -8.30 11.49 10.53
C ASP A 28 -7.83 10.77 9.27
N TRP A 29 -6.52 10.47 9.18
CA TRP A 29 -5.93 9.89 7.97
C TRP A 29 -6.43 8.46 7.68
N GLN A 30 -6.97 7.74 8.66
CA GLN A 30 -7.49 6.37 8.53
C GLN A 30 -9.01 6.29 8.29
N GLN A 31 -9.65 7.35 7.78
CA GLN A 31 -11.09 7.31 7.52
C GLN A 31 -11.51 6.17 6.59
N VAL A 32 -12.67 5.56 6.85
CA VAL A 32 -13.10 4.31 6.19
C VAL A 32 -13.41 4.48 4.70
N GLU A 33 -13.94 5.64 4.28
CA GLU A 33 -14.34 5.86 2.88
C GLU A 33 -13.22 6.43 1.99
N ASP A 34 -12.33 7.26 2.53
CA ASP A 34 -11.30 7.97 1.73
C ASP A 34 -9.98 8.15 2.51
N GLY A 35 -9.72 7.31 3.50
CA GLY A 35 -8.47 7.31 4.26
C GLY A 35 -7.32 6.65 3.52
N TRP A 36 -6.13 6.77 4.08
CA TRP A 36 -4.98 5.96 3.70
C TRP A 36 -5.05 4.60 4.39
N GLU A 37 -4.83 3.55 3.61
CA GLU A 37 -4.77 2.18 4.08
C GLU A 37 -3.33 1.82 4.44
N VAL A 38 -3.13 1.13 5.56
CA VAL A 38 -1.83 0.61 5.98
C VAL A 38 -1.54 -0.68 5.24
N VAL A 39 -0.59 -0.64 4.29
CA VAL A 39 -0.18 -1.82 3.52
C VAL A 39 0.80 -2.68 4.31
N SER A 40 1.76 -2.04 4.98
CA SER A 40 2.74 -2.72 5.82
C SER A 40 3.26 -1.80 6.91
N GLN A 41 3.45 -2.33 8.12
CA GLN A 41 4.01 -1.59 9.23
C GLN A 41 5.04 -2.45 9.98
N THR A 42 6.18 -1.82 10.27
CA THR A 42 7.29 -2.36 11.08
C THR A 42 7.74 -1.26 12.03
N ASP A 43 8.77 -1.53 12.82
CA ASP A 43 9.25 -0.57 13.82
C ASP A 43 9.82 0.71 13.22
N TYR A 44 10.50 0.58 12.07
CA TYR A 44 11.23 1.67 11.40
C TYR A 44 10.63 2.06 10.05
N ARG A 45 9.51 1.43 9.65
CA ARG A 45 8.85 1.71 8.37
C ARG A 45 7.35 1.54 8.44
N ALA A 46 6.61 2.44 7.80
CA ALA A 46 5.24 2.18 7.38
C ALA A 46 5.06 2.52 5.91
N ARG A 47 4.26 1.71 5.21
CA ARG A 47 3.78 2.00 3.86
C ARG A 47 2.28 2.18 3.92
N LEU A 48 1.83 3.32 3.43
CA LEU A 48 0.45 3.69 3.31
C LEU A 48 0.08 3.76 1.82
N THR A 49 -1.17 3.44 1.48
CA THR A 49 -1.68 3.60 0.11
C THR A 49 -3.00 4.32 0.12
N LYS A 50 -3.22 5.18 -0.87
CA LYS A 50 -4.51 5.81 -1.13
C LYS A 50 -4.70 5.93 -2.63
N GLY A 51 -5.69 5.22 -3.16
CA GLY A 51 -5.96 5.17 -4.59
C GLY A 51 -4.75 4.65 -5.38
N GLY A 52 -4.15 5.53 -6.18
CA GLY A 52 -2.99 5.25 -7.03
C GLY A 52 -1.65 5.71 -6.46
N THR A 53 -1.58 6.09 -5.18
CA THR A 53 -0.36 6.63 -4.55
C THR A 53 0.04 5.80 -3.33
N ASN A 54 1.32 5.47 -3.24
CA ASN A 54 1.95 4.91 -2.06
C ASN A 54 2.78 6.00 -1.35
N LEU A 55 2.68 6.04 -0.04
CA LEU A 55 3.47 6.91 0.82
C LEU A 55 4.26 6.06 1.80
N ASP A 56 5.58 6.10 1.68
CA ASP A 56 6.49 5.32 2.50
C ASP A 56 7.14 6.23 3.55
N PHE A 57 6.99 5.86 4.81
CA PHE A 57 7.65 6.50 5.95
C PHE A 57 8.76 5.59 6.44
N TYR A 58 9.94 6.17 6.63
CA TYR A 58 11.12 5.51 7.16
C TYR A 58 11.66 6.32 8.33
N VAL A 59 12.03 5.65 9.40
CA VAL A 59 12.78 6.24 10.49
C VAL A 59 14.14 5.56 10.51
N ASP A 60 15.22 6.33 10.52
CA ASP A 60 16.55 5.77 10.62
C ASP A 60 16.92 5.42 12.08
N LEU A 61 18.15 4.97 12.30
CA LEU A 61 18.60 4.56 13.64
C LEU A 61 18.84 5.76 14.59
N VAL A 62 18.80 7.00 14.10
CA VAL A 62 19.01 8.21 14.88
C VAL A 62 17.72 9.05 15.01
N GLY A 63 16.60 8.56 14.48
CA GLY A 63 15.29 9.19 14.59
C GLY A 63 14.94 10.15 13.45
N GLU A 64 15.75 10.24 12.39
CA GLU A 64 15.42 11.05 11.23
C GLU A 64 14.33 10.37 10.39
N VAL A 65 13.28 11.13 10.06
CA VAL A 65 12.17 10.62 9.26
C VAL A 65 12.33 10.99 7.79
N THR A 66 12.33 9.99 6.93
CA THR A 66 12.25 10.16 5.48
C THR A 66 10.87 9.76 4.99
N VAL A 67 10.26 10.61 4.16
CA VAL A 67 8.96 10.34 3.53
C VAL A 67 9.15 10.29 2.02
N GLU A 68 8.79 9.17 1.41
CA GLU A 68 8.84 8.97 -0.04
C GLU A 68 7.44 8.75 -0.62
N GLU A 69 7.05 9.60 -1.56
CA GLU A 69 5.81 9.44 -2.31
C GLU A 69 6.09 8.77 -3.66
N LYS A 70 5.37 7.68 -3.94
CA LYS A 70 5.55 6.89 -5.16
C LYS A 70 4.19 6.59 -5.78
N PRO A 71 4.03 6.67 -7.11
CA PRO A 71 2.85 6.13 -7.76
C PRO A 71 2.80 4.61 -7.53
N VAL A 72 1.60 4.08 -7.35
CA VAL A 72 1.36 2.64 -7.34
C VAL A 72 1.83 2.08 -8.68
N SER A 73 2.61 1.00 -8.66
CA SER A 73 3.21 0.49 -9.90
C SER A 73 2.11 0.11 -10.89
N PRO A 74 2.29 0.35 -12.21
CA PRO A 74 1.32 0.00 -13.23
C PRO A 74 0.88 -1.48 -13.18
N GLY A 75 1.72 -2.38 -12.68
CA GLY A 75 1.42 -3.80 -12.55
C GLY A 75 0.22 -4.11 -11.64
N GLN A 76 -0.06 -3.27 -10.65
CA GLN A 76 -1.17 -3.50 -9.71
C GLN A 76 -2.53 -3.19 -10.36
N ASP A 77 -2.60 -2.15 -11.20
CA ASP A 77 -3.80 -1.85 -11.99
C ASP A 77 -3.96 -2.79 -13.20
N VAL A 78 -2.85 -3.17 -13.84
CA VAL A 78 -2.84 -4.12 -14.96
C VAL A 78 -3.31 -5.50 -14.51
N GLY A 79 -2.94 -5.98 -13.32
CA GLY A 79 -3.38 -7.28 -12.79
C GLY A 79 -4.90 -7.37 -12.66
N ARG A 80 -5.54 -6.33 -12.11
CA ARG A 80 -7.01 -6.27 -11.99
C ARG A 80 -7.69 -6.27 -13.36
N LEU A 81 -7.17 -5.51 -14.32
CA LEU A 81 -7.73 -5.45 -15.68
C LEU A 81 -7.60 -6.80 -16.41
N ILE A 82 -6.46 -7.48 -16.29
CA ILE A 82 -6.26 -8.83 -16.84
C ILE A 82 -7.25 -9.82 -16.23
N ALA A 83 -7.45 -9.78 -14.91
CA ALA A 83 -8.41 -10.65 -14.24
C ALA A 83 -9.84 -10.47 -14.78
N TRP A 84 -10.28 -9.23 -14.96
CA TRP A 84 -11.58 -8.92 -15.56
C TRP A 84 -11.70 -9.40 -17.00
N MET A 85 -10.66 -9.21 -17.80
CA MET A 85 -10.63 -9.66 -19.20
C MET A 85 -10.71 -11.20 -19.30
N LEU A 86 -9.96 -11.91 -18.46
CA LEU A 86 -10.00 -13.38 -18.39
C LEU A 86 -11.38 -13.88 -17.92
N LEU A 87 -11.98 -13.22 -16.93
CA LEU A 87 -13.33 -13.55 -16.46
C LEU A 87 -14.37 -13.39 -17.59
N LEU A 88 -14.36 -12.25 -18.29
CA LEU A 88 -15.26 -12.01 -19.42
C LEU A 88 -15.06 -13.01 -20.55
N LEU A 89 -13.80 -13.35 -20.86
CA LEU A 89 -13.49 -14.36 -21.86
C LEU A 89 -14.03 -15.73 -21.45
N ALA A 90 -13.83 -16.14 -20.20
CA ALA A 90 -14.32 -17.42 -19.68
C ALA A 90 -15.87 -17.50 -19.72
N LEU A 91 -16.55 -16.42 -19.32
CA LEU A 91 -18.01 -16.32 -19.41
C LEU A 91 -18.49 -16.41 -20.87
N THR A 92 -17.80 -15.72 -21.78
CA THR A 92 -18.12 -15.75 -23.22
C THR A 92 -17.95 -17.15 -23.80
N ILE A 93 -16.85 -17.82 -23.51
CA ILE A 93 -16.61 -19.20 -23.95
C ILE A 93 -17.70 -20.12 -23.40
N THR A 94 -18.00 -20.02 -22.11
CA THR A 94 -19.05 -20.83 -21.46
C THR A 94 -20.41 -20.61 -22.11
N PHE A 95 -20.77 -19.37 -22.38
CA PHE A 95 -22.02 -19.01 -23.07
C PHE A 95 -22.09 -19.61 -24.48
N LEU A 96 -21.01 -19.49 -25.27
CA LEU A 96 -20.94 -20.06 -26.61
C LEU A 96 -21.05 -21.59 -26.61
N PHE A 97 -20.44 -22.26 -25.63
CA PHE A 97 -20.58 -23.71 -25.45
C PHE A 97 -22.01 -24.10 -25.08
N ALA A 98 -22.63 -23.42 -24.11
CA ALA A 98 -24.02 -23.68 -23.73
C ALA A 98 -24.97 -23.52 -24.93
N ARG A 99 -24.76 -22.50 -25.75
CA ARG A 99 -25.48 -22.26 -27.00
C ARG A 99 -25.25 -23.38 -28.03
N ALA A 100 -24.00 -23.82 -28.21
CA ALA A 100 -23.64 -24.82 -29.21
C ALA A 100 -24.21 -26.21 -28.90
N VAL A 101 -24.31 -26.57 -27.61
CA VAL A 101 -24.88 -27.85 -27.16
C VAL A 101 -26.41 -27.78 -27.02
N GLY A 102 -27.02 -26.63 -27.33
CA GLY A 102 -28.48 -26.44 -27.28
C GLY A 102 -29.05 -26.38 -25.87
N TRP A 103 -28.20 -26.13 -24.87
CA TRP A 103 -28.64 -25.91 -23.49
C TRP A 103 -29.28 -24.52 -23.31
N LEU A 104 -28.97 -23.60 -24.21
CA LEU A 104 -29.45 -22.21 -24.26
C LEU A 104 -29.78 -21.75 -25.69
#